data_AF-A0A3R7BNQ1-F1
#
_entry.id   AF-A0A3R7BNQ1-F1
#
_cell.length_a   1.000
_cell.length_b   1.000
_cell.length_c   1.000
_cell.angle_alpha   90.00
_cell.angle_beta   90.00
_cell.angle_gamma   90.00
#
_symmetry.space_group_name_H-M   'P 1'
#
loop_
_entity.id
_entity.type
_entity.pdbx_description
1 polymer ?
#
loop_
_entity_poly.entity_id
_entity_poly.type
_entity_poly.pdbx_seq_one_letter_code
_entity_poly.pdbx_strand_id
1 'polypeptide(L)'
;MLLGCMGVLMGVQVLVTVVGLSRGGGIFRRPANNYADFEPDLLHLNHLNDLCLHENNSIIPWTYNSPKESRAAHLLSKDAPLADLLAELARCPEVDVLLPDHLHGHGYCEDAMVYVKYLHTRSLPLWVFDLEFTLDGRVQTYFDLCPHSAILFLNHFWEGLHTHIMTVTEKKTLCMNPGPIAFEKDVLDAFAHEGISHVDPYFIDVFLAQDGQPLVVTGSGTLGWDMVASNLLEAGDDVLVINTGRPFIPSFLLCLPYLMTYLGVADYTAAIRAAQPDALVIVDSVCALGGEELRMKAWDVDVVLTGSQKCLGVPAGLSILVIRPRALKVHEKLSAAKPKYYCDWTNWLAIMKNYEARRPSYFATPAVNHVLALHKCTKDLATFRI
;
A
#
# COMPACT_ATOMS: atom_id res chain seq x y z
N MET A 1 20.72 6.69 -0.20
CA MET A 1 19.94 7.63 -1.01
C MET A 1 18.49 7.28 -0.76
N LEU A 2 17.96 7.72 0.40
CA LEU A 2 16.64 7.39 0.97
C LEU A 2 15.47 8.07 0.21
N LEU A 3 15.48 7.97 -1.12
CA LEU A 3 14.55 8.69 -2.00
C LEU A 3 13.51 7.79 -2.68
N GLY A 4 13.50 6.49 -2.39
CA GLY A 4 12.42 5.59 -2.84
C GLY A 4 11.10 5.74 -2.05
N CYS A 5 11.17 6.35 -0.85
CA CYS A 5 10.02 6.53 0.05
C CYS A 5 9.77 8.00 0.46
N MET A 6 10.39 8.99 -0.20
CA MET A 6 10.08 10.41 0.08
C MET A 6 9.37 11.08 -1.09
N GLY A 7 8.12 11.48 -0.81
CA GLY A 7 7.27 12.34 -1.64
C GLY A 7 6.06 11.56 -2.15
N VAL A 8 5.00 11.29 -1.38
CA VAL A 8 4.21 12.19 -0.52
C VAL A 8 3.66 11.40 0.67
N LEU A 9 3.50 12.05 1.83
CA LEU A 9 2.64 11.57 2.92
C LEU A 9 1.20 11.43 2.41
N MET A 10 0.85 10.26 1.87
CA MET A 10 -0.48 9.96 1.36
C MET A 10 -0.89 8.61 1.90
N GLY A 11 -1.81 8.67 2.85
CA GLY A 11 -2.09 7.57 3.75
C GLY A 11 -2.72 6.36 3.07
N VAL A 12 -2.61 5.22 3.75
CA VAL A 12 -3.03 3.89 3.30
C VAL A 12 -3.98 3.25 4.32
N GLN A 13 -5.02 2.56 3.84
CA GLN A 13 -6.18 2.14 4.63
C GLN A 13 -6.11 0.64 4.95
N VAL A 14 -6.49 0.31 6.19
CA VAL A 14 -6.38 -1.02 6.80
C VAL A 14 -7.71 -1.77 6.70
N LEU A 15 -7.67 -3.03 6.28
CA LEU A 15 -8.77 -3.97 6.49
C LEU A 15 -8.69 -4.47 7.95
N VAL A 16 -9.65 -4.03 8.78
CA VAL A 16 -9.82 -4.56 10.14
C VAL A 16 -10.85 -5.68 10.09
N THR A 17 -10.42 -6.89 10.38
CA THR A 17 -11.31 -8.04 10.56
C THR A 17 -11.43 -8.32 12.05
N VAL A 18 -12.66 -8.28 12.54
CA VAL A 18 -13.02 -8.57 13.93
C VAL A 18 -13.60 -9.97 13.97
N VAL A 19 -13.03 -10.83 14.80
CA VAL A 19 -13.61 -12.14 15.11
C VAL A 19 -14.34 -12.03 16.44
N GLY A 20 -15.66 -12.08 16.39
CA GLY A 20 -16.53 -12.09 17.56
C GLY A 20 -16.82 -13.52 18.00
N LEU A 21 -16.28 -13.93 19.14
CA LEU A 21 -16.70 -15.16 19.84
C LEU A 21 -17.85 -14.84 20.81
N SER A 22 -18.97 -14.26 20.34
CA SER A 22 -20.20 -14.26 21.16
C SER A 22 -21.48 -13.96 20.36
N ARG A 23 -22.54 -14.71 20.69
CA ARG A 23 -23.93 -14.48 20.25
C ARG A 23 -24.51 -13.26 20.97
N GLY A 24 -24.37 -12.06 20.41
CA GLY A 24 -24.96 -10.86 20.98
C GLY A 24 -25.14 -9.73 19.97
N GLY A 25 -26.39 -9.50 19.55
CA GLY A 25 -26.75 -8.39 18.66
C GLY A 25 -26.66 -7.04 19.36
N GLY A 26 -25.50 -6.37 19.26
CA GLY A 26 -25.31 -4.99 19.68
C GLY A 26 -25.36 -4.03 18.49
N ILE A 27 -26.09 -2.93 18.63
CA ILE A 27 -26.18 -1.87 17.61
C ILE A 27 -24.88 -1.04 17.65
N PHE A 28 -24.11 -1.08 16.56
CA PHE A 28 -22.91 -0.28 16.36
C PHE A 28 -23.29 1.20 16.22
N ARG A 29 -22.87 2.05 17.18
CA ARG A 29 -22.97 3.50 17.02
C ARG A 29 -21.62 4.05 16.59
N ARG A 30 -21.63 4.78 15.47
CA ARG A 30 -20.47 5.49 14.92
C ARG A 30 -19.89 6.45 15.98
N PRO A 31 -18.57 6.46 16.24
CA PRO A 31 -17.97 7.47 17.09
C PRO A 31 -18.15 8.85 16.42
N ALA A 32 -18.42 9.87 17.23
CA ALA A 32 -18.48 11.26 16.77
C ALA A 32 -17.04 11.79 16.66
N ASN A 33 -16.48 11.76 15.45
CA ASN A 33 -15.20 12.42 15.18
C ASN A 33 -15.43 13.90 14.82
N ASN A 34 -14.53 14.77 15.27
CA ASN A 34 -14.39 16.14 14.76
C ASN A 34 -13.77 16.07 13.35
N TYR A 35 -14.60 15.86 12.33
CA TYR A 35 -14.19 15.85 10.92
C TYR A 35 -13.95 17.24 10.33
N ALA A 36 -14.22 18.30 11.08
CA ALA A 36 -14.26 19.68 10.59
C ALA A 36 -12.96 20.15 9.91
N ASP A 37 -11.81 19.63 10.32
CA ASP A 37 -10.51 20.04 9.78
C ASP A 37 -10.14 19.35 8.46
N PHE A 38 -10.67 18.15 8.17
CA PHE A 38 -10.34 17.34 6.99
C PHE A 38 -11.40 17.37 5.90
N GLU A 39 -12.62 17.80 6.24
CA GLU A 39 -13.78 17.82 5.35
C GLU A 39 -13.55 18.60 4.04
N PRO A 40 -12.89 19.78 4.04
CA PRO A 40 -12.65 20.53 2.79
C PRO A 40 -11.68 19.80 1.85
N ASP A 41 -10.65 19.16 2.41
CA ASP A 41 -9.64 18.45 1.62
C ASP A 41 -10.22 17.12 1.09
N LEU A 42 -11.01 16.39 1.86
CA LEU A 42 -11.70 15.19 1.39
C LEU A 42 -12.75 15.51 0.32
N LEU A 43 -13.51 16.59 0.49
CA LEU A 43 -14.49 17.03 -0.50
C LEU A 43 -13.83 17.40 -1.82
N HIS A 44 -12.70 18.13 -1.76
CA HIS A 44 -11.92 18.46 -2.94
C HIS A 44 -11.40 17.21 -3.67
N LEU A 45 -10.88 16.23 -2.92
CA LEU A 45 -10.45 14.96 -3.53
C LEU A 45 -11.60 14.21 -4.19
N ASN A 46 -12.79 14.20 -3.58
CA ASN A 46 -13.99 13.61 -4.18
C ASN A 46 -14.40 14.31 -5.47
N HIS A 47 -14.28 15.64 -5.55
CA HIS A 47 -14.56 16.37 -6.79
C HIS A 47 -13.58 16.02 -7.91
N LEU A 48 -12.29 15.89 -7.60
CA LEU A 48 -11.27 15.47 -8.57
C LEU A 48 -11.54 14.03 -9.05
N ASN A 49 -11.88 13.12 -8.14
CA ASN A 49 -12.24 11.74 -8.47
C ASN A 49 -13.46 11.67 -9.38
N ASP A 50 -14.54 12.38 -9.03
CA ASP A 50 -15.76 12.42 -9.83
C ASP A 50 -15.49 12.99 -11.23
N LEU A 51 -14.71 14.06 -11.31
CA LEU A 51 -14.28 14.63 -12.59
C LEU A 51 -13.51 13.60 -13.42
N CYS A 52 -12.50 12.95 -12.85
CA CYS A 52 -11.71 11.96 -13.56
C CYS A 52 -12.56 10.82 -14.13
N LEU A 53 -13.63 10.40 -13.43
CA LEU A 53 -14.51 9.34 -13.92
C LEU A 53 -15.34 9.73 -15.14
N HIS A 54 -15.61 11.02 -15.32
CA HIS A 54 -16.51 11.51 -16.37
C HIS A 54 -15.76 12.23 -17.50
N GLU A 55 -14.55 12.72 -17.22
CA GLU A 55 -13.72 13.46 -18.15
C GLU A 55 -12.41 12.70 -18.39
N ASN A 56 -12.28 12.13 -19.59
CA ASN A 56 -11.16 11.26 -19.96
C ASN A 56 -10.25 11.83 -21.05
N ASN A 57 -10.49 13.08 -21.47
CA ASN A 57 -9.77 13.68 -22.59
C ASN A 57 -9.33 15.13 -22.31
N SER A 58 -9.28 15.52 -21.04
CA SER A 58 -8.87 16.86 -20.62
C SER A 58 -7.72 16.83 -19.62
N ILE A 59 -6.97 17.92 -19.58
CA ILE A 59 -6.00 18.17 -18.51
C ILE A 59 -6.77 18.45 -17.22
N ILE A 60 -6.49 17.68 -16.16
CA ILE A 60 -7.14 17.85 -14.85
C ILE A 60 -6.12 18.47 -13.88
N PRO A 61 -6.20 19.78 -13.60
CA PRO A 61 -5.33 20.43 -12.63
C PRO A 61 -5.83 20.22 -11.19
N TRP A 62 -4.91 20.17 -10.22
CA TRP A 62 -5.24 20.11 -8.79
C TRP A 62 -6.06 21.28 -8.28
N THR A 63 -6.11 22.37 -9.04
CA THR A 63 -6.82 23.60 -8.68
C THR A 63 -8.33 23.49 -8.97
N TYR A 64 -8.76 22.45 -9.68
CA TYR A 64 -10.16 22.24 -10.05
C TYR A 64 -11.06 22.09 -8.82
N ASN A 65 -11.98 23.05 -8.67
CA ASN A 65 -12.94 23.11 -7.56
C ASN A 65 -12.28 23.03 -6.17
N SER A 66 -11.06 23.57 -6.08
CA SER A 66 -10.30 23.67 -4.83
C SER A 66 -10.86 24.80 -3.96
N PRO A 67 -11.16 24.56 -2.67
CA PRO A 67 -11.64 25.62 -1.77
C PRO A 67 -10.55 26.66 -1.43
N LYS A 68 -9.28 26.34 -1.71
CA LYS A 68 -8.10 27.18 -1.39
C LYS A 68 -7.68 28.08 -2.54
N GLU A 69 -8.14 27.83 -3.77
CA GLU A 69 -7.87 28.67 -4.94
C GLU A 69 -9.16 29.17 -5.59
N SER A 70 -9.31 30.49 -5.73
CA SER A 70 -10.52 31.09 -6.33
C SER A 70 -10.52 31.10 -7.86
N ARG A 71 -9.61 30.38 -8.52
CA ARG A 71 -9.59 30.29 -9.98
C ARG A 71 -10.60 29.24 -10.43
N ALA A 72 -11.47 29.63 -11.36
CA ALA A 72 -12.19 28.66 -12.17
C ALA A 72 -11.14 27.93 -13.02
N ALA A 73 -10.65 26.78 -12.56
CA ALA A 73 -9.79 25.95 -13.39
C ALA A 73 -10.62 25.47 -14.58
N HIS A 74 -10.25 25.93 -15.77
CA HIS A 74 -10.88 25.47 -17.01
C HIS A 74 -10.28 24.13 -17.38
N LEU A 75 -11.14 23.15 -17.65
CA LEU A 75 -10.73 21.88 -18.23
C LEU A 75 -10.35 22.15 -19.68
N LEU A 76 -9.10 21.82 -20.03
CA LEU A 76 -8.58 22.00 -21.38
C LEU A 76 -8.55 20.64 -22.06
N SER A 77 -9.39 20.47 -23.07
CA SER A 77 -9.39 19.31 -23.95
C SER A 77 -8.45 19.54 -25.14
N LYS A 78 -8.25 18.49 -25.95
CA LYS A 78 -7.40 18.53 -27.15
C LYS A 78 -7.75 19.65 -28.14
N ASP A 79 -9.02 20.04 -28.20
CA ASP A 79 -9.54 21.04 -29.15
C ASP A 79 -9.44 22.49 -28.63
N ALA A 80 -8.93 22.68 -27.41
CA ALA A 80 -8.75 24.01 -26.84
C ALA A 80 -7.75 24.86 -27.67
N PRO A 81 -7.88 26.20 -27.68
CA PRO A 81 -6.94 27.06 -28.37
C PRO A 81 -5.50 26.81 -27.92
N LEU A 82 -4.57 26.72 -28.87
CA LEU A 82 -3.16 26.42 -28.57
C LEU A 82 -2.55 27.42 -27.57
N ALA A 83 -2.97 28.68 -27.59
CA ALA A 83 -2.52 29.69 -26.64
C ALA A 83 -2.90 29.34 -25.19
N ASP A 84 -4.10 28.79 -24.97
CA ASP A 84 -4.59 28.40 -23.65
C ASP A 84 -3.90 27.12 -23.18
N LEU A 85 -3.72 26.15 -24.09
CA LEU A 85 -2.93 24.94 -23.83
C LEU A 85 -1.50 25.29 -23.42
N LEU A 86 -0.82 26.16 -24.15
CA LEU A 86 0.54 26.58 -23.82
C LEU A 86 0.62 27.37 -22.51
N ALA A 87 -0.36 28.24 -22.23
CA ALA A 87 -0.40 29.00 -20.98
C ALA A 87 -0.56 28.10 -19.74
N GLU A 88 -1.25 26.97 -19.90
CA GLU A 88 -1.34 25.95 -18.86
C GLU A 88 -0.08 25.09 -18.84
N LEU A 89 0.32 24.49 -19.96
CA LEU A 89 1.45 23.55 -20.06
C LEU A 89 2.79 24.16 -19.65
N ALA A 90 3.02 25.45 -19.92
CA ALA A 90 4.25 26.16 -19.54
C ALA A 90 4.44 26.32 -18.03
N ARG A 91 3.39 26.04 -17.23
CA ARG A 91 3.54 25.84 -15.78
C ARG A 91 4.06 24.44 -15.55
N CYS A 92 5.37 24.30 -15.48
CA CYS A 92 6.04 23.00 -15.32
C CYS A 92 6.14 22.62 -13.83
N PRO A 93 5.28 21.72 -13.30
CA PRO A 93 5.45 21.20 -11.95
C PRO A 93 6.67 20.27 -11.87
N GLU A 94 7.10 19.90 -10.66
CA GLU A 94 8.19 18.93 -10.48
C GLU A 94 7.82 17.53 -11.03
N VAL A 95 6.55 17.16 -10.91
CA VAL A 95 5.99 15.89 -11.36
C VAL A 95 4.66 16.15 -12.03
N ASP A 96 4.39 15.61 -13.22
CA ASP A 96 3.05 15.49 -13.82
C ASP A 96 2.59 14.04 -13.81
N VAL A 97 1.27 13.81 -13.81
CA VAL A 97 0.70 12.45 -13.85
C VAL A 97 0.21 12.13 -15.24
N LEU A 98 0.76 11.12 -15.91
CA LEU A 98 0.18 10.55 -17.13
C LEU A 98 -1.04 9.70 -16.74
N LEU A 99 -2.20 10.04 -17.30
CA LEU A 99 -3.41 9.23 -17.19
C LEU A 99 -4.03 9.03 -18.59
N PRO A 100 -3.83 7.87 -19.22
CA PRO A 100 -4.42 7.55 -20.52
C PRO A 100 -5.93 7.36 -20.44
N ASP A 101 -6.64 7.70 -21.52
CA ASP A 101 -8.10 7.71 -21.62
C ASP A 101 -8.78 6.40 -21.16
N HIS A 102 -8.13 5.26 -21.41
CA HIS A 102 -8.65 3.92 -21.08
C HIS A 102 -8.49 3.51 -19.60
N LEU A 103 -7.74 4.29 -18.81
CA LEU A 103 -7.57 4.06 -17.38
C LEU A 103 -8.56 4.84 -16.52
N HIS A 104 -9.35 5.75 -17.10
CA HIS A 104 -10.38 6.48 -16.37
C HIS A 104 -11.43 5.52 -15.83
N GLY A 105 -11.40 5.29 -14.52
CA GLY A 105 -12.22 4.33 -13.82
C GLY A 105 -11.95 4.37 -12.33
N HIS A 106 -12.80 3.70 -11.55
CA HIS A 106 -12.81 3.85 -10.09
C HIS A 106 -11.45 3.57 -9.43
N GLY A 107 -10.63 2.64 -9.93
CA GLY A 107 -9.30 2.40 -9.38
C GLY A 107 -8.31 3.53 -9.70
N TYR A 108 -7.93 3.66 -10.97
CA TYR A 108 -6.84 4.58 -11.35
C TYR A 108 -7.18 6.06 -11.23
N CYS A 109 -8.46 6.44 -11.26
CA CYS A 109 -8.84 7.82 -10.95
C CYS A 109 -8.58 8.17 -9.49
N GLU A 110 -8.93 7.28 -8.55
CA GLU A 110 -8.63 7.47 -7.13
C GLU A 110 -7.11 7.60 -6.90
N ASP A 111 -6.31 6.80 -7.61
CA ASP A 111 -4.84 6.87 -7.55
C ASP A 111 -4.29 8.19 -8.09
N ALA A 112 -4.64 8.50 -9.34
CA ALA A 112 -4.10 9.66 -10.05
C ALA A 112 -4.49 10.97 -9.35
N MET A 113 -5.74 11.10 -8.93
CA MET A 113 -6.27 12.36 -8.40
C MET A 113 -5.72 12.68 -7.02
N VAL A 114 -5.32 11.67 -6.25
CA VAL A 114 -4.57 11.91 -5.02
C VAL A 114 -3.21 12.53 -5.37
N TYR A 115 -2.43 11.94 -6.29
CA TYR A 115 -1.16 12.53 -6.74
C TYR A 115 -1.35 13.96 -7.24
N VAL A 116 -2.33 14.18 -8.12
CA VAL A 116 -2.71 15.52 -8.60
C VAL A 116 -2.92 16.46 -7.43
N LYS A 117 -3.77 16.11 -6.48
CA LYS A 117 -4.13 16.97 -5.35
C LYS A 117 -2.93 17.33 -4.47
N TYR A 118 -2.20 16.37 -3.90
CA TYR A 118 -1.21 16.71 -2.87
C TYR A 118 0.22 16.92 -3.39
N LEU A 119 0.52 16.56 -4.64
CA LEU A 119 1.72 17.09 -5.33
C LEU A 119 1.47 18.49 -5.91
N HIS A 120 0.24 19.02 -5.80
CA HIS A 120 -0.18 20.26 -6.45
C HIS A 120 0.18 20.27 -7.94
N THR A 121 -0.20 19.19 -8.63
CA THR A 121 0.12 18.96 -10.04
C THR A 121 -1.14 18.80 -10.89
N ARG A 122 -1.03 18.16 -12.05
CA ARG A 122 -2.11 17.90 -13.00
C ARG A 122 -1.98 16.50 -13.58
N SER A 123 -3.10 15.95 -14.01
CA SER A 123 -3.08 14.78 -14.89
C SER A 123 -3.08 15.22 -16.35
N LEU A 124 -2.21 14.60 -17.14
CA LEU A 124 -2.05 14.83 -18.55
C LEU A 124 -2.55 13.60 -19.32
N PRO A 125 -3.50 13.77 -20.26
CA PRO A 125 -3.86 12.72 -21.21
C PRO A 125 -2.73 12.52 -22.23
N LEU A 126 -2.73 11.36 -22.89
CA LEU A 126 -1.61 10.96 -23.77
C LEU A 126 -1.40 11.96 -24.93
N TRP A 127 -2.47 12.55 -25.45
CA TRP A 127 -2.39 13.51 -26.56
C TRP A 127 -1.58 14.76 -26.28
N VAL A 128 -1.34 15.11 -25.00
CA VAL A 128 -0.47 16.25 -24.64
C VAL A 128 0.96 16.01 -25.10
N PHE A 129 1.41 14.75 -25.07
CA PHE A 129 2.75 14.36 -25.50
C PHE A 129 2.87 14.25 -27.03
N ASP A 130 1.73 14.15 -27.73
CA ASP A 130 1.65 14.21 -29.20
C ASP A 130 1.62 15.65 -29.75
N LEU A 131 1.48 16.67 -28.89
CA LEU A 131 1.42 18.05 -29.34
C LEU A 131 2.79 18.52 -29.84
N GLU A 132 2.79 19.03 -31.06
CA GLU A 132 3.90 19.78 -31.64
C GLU A 132 3.47 21.24 -31.82
N PHE A 133 4.28 22.17 -31.31
CA PHE A 133 4.04 23.60 -31.43
C PHE A 133 5.31 24.35 -31.80
N THR A 134 5.16 25.46 -32.52
CA THR A 134 6.28 26.29 -32.91
C THR A 134 6.49 27.41 -31.91
N LEU A 135 7.59 27.36 -31.15
CA LEU A 135 8.06 28.41 -30.26
C LEU A 135 9.47 28.81 -30.70
N ASP A 136 9.72 30.11 -30.83
CA ASP A 136 11.00 30.68 -31.30
C ASP A 136 11.49 30.11 -32.64
N GLY A 137 10.56 29.82 -33.55
CA GLY A 137 10.86 29.29 -34.88
C GLY A 137 11.32 27.83 -34.90
N ARG A 138 11.19 27.11 -33.78
CA ARG A 138 11.47 25.66 -33.67
C ARG A 138 10.21 24.92 -33.29
N VAL A 139 10.04 23.73 -33.87
CA VAL A 139 9.04 22.78 -33.40
C VAL A 139 9.49 22.24 -32.05
N GLN A 140 8.62 22.31 -31.06
CA GLN A 140 8.84 21.91 -29.69
C GLN A 140 7.70 21.00 -29.23
N THR A 141 8.02 20.13 -28.28
CA THR A 141 7.11 19.19 -27.63
C THR A 141 6.94 19.54 -26.15
N TYR A 142 6.10 18.79 -25.43
CA TYR A 142 5.98 18.90 -23.99
C TYR A 142 7.32 18.80 -23.25
N PHE A 143 8.19 17.88 -23.68
CA PHE A 143 9.49 17.65 -23.03
C PHE A 143 10.48 18.79 -23.24
N ASP A 144 10.35 19.55 -24.33
CA ASP A 144 11.13 20.76 -24.58
C ASP A 144 10.63 21.92 -23.73
N LEU A 145 9.30 22.01 -23.53
CA LEU A 145 8.66 23.02 -22.70
C LEU A 145 8.97 22.82 -21.21
N CYS A 146 8.92 21.56 -20.74
CA CYS A 146 9.13 21.18 -19.35
C CYS A 146 10.25 20.13 -19.20
N PRO A 147 11.52 20.50 -19.43
CA PRO A 147 12.62 19.54 -19.48
C PRO A 147 12.92 18.89 -18.12
N HIS A 148 12.61 19.57 -17.02
CA HIS A 148 12.90 19.10 -15.66
C HIS A 148 11.73 18.40 -14.98
N SER A 149 10.52 18.45 -15.55
CA SER A 149 9.37 17.74 -15.01
C SER A 149 9.53 16.24 -15.17
N ALA A 150 9.28 15.50 -14.08
CA ALA A 150 9.13 14.06 -14.10
C ALA A 150 7.70 13.68 -14.52
N ILE A 151 7.55 12.54 -15.18
CA ILE A 151 6.23 11.98 -15.52
C ILE A 151 5.99 10.76 -14.64
N LEU A 152 4.97 10.83 -13.80
CA LEU A 152 4.43 9.70 -13.05
C LEU A 152 3.39 8.98 -13.90
N PHE A 153 3.58 7.70 -14.16
CA PHE A 153 2.60 6.86 -14.86
C PHE A 153 2.18 5.69 -13.96
N LEU A 154 0.94 5.24 -14.12
CA LEU A 154 0.40 4.18 -13.30
C LEU A 154 0.84 2.81 -13.86
N ASN A 155 1.58 2.05 -13.06
CA ASN A 155 1.99 0.68 -13.38
C ASN A 155 2.76 0.56 -14.72
N HIS A 156 2.29 -0.26 -15.67
CA HIS A 156 2.89 -0.48 -16.98
C HIS A 156 2.21 0.33 -18.10
N PHE A 157 1.27 1.22 -17.76
CA PHE A 157 0.48 1.99 -18.74
C PHE A 157 1.21 3.25 -19.23
N TRP A 158 2.42 3.04 -19.76
CA TRP A 158 3.23 4.04 -20.45
C TRP A 158 3.37 3.69 -21.95
N GLU A 159 2.52 2.78 -22.44
CA GLU A 159 2.37 2.49 -23.86
C GLU A 159 2.01 3.79 -24.62
N GLY A 160 2.64 4.01 -25.77
CA GLY A 160 2.55 5.27 -26.51
C GLY A 160 3.52 6.35 -26.04
N LEU A 161 3.88 6.43 -24.74
CA LEU A 161 4.87 7.42 -24.30
C LEU A 161 6.29 7.09 -24.80
N HIS A 162 6.59 5.79 -24.98
CA HIS A 162 7.90 5.31 -25.43
C HIS A 162 8.31 5.84 -26.82
N THR A 163 7.37 6.07 -27.75
CA THR A 163 7.67 6.65 -29.07
C THR A 163 8.15 8.09 -28.99
N HIS A 164 7.82 8.81 -27.90
CA HIS A 164 8.29 10.17 -27.61
C HIS A 164 9.51 10.19 -26.65
N ILE A 165 9.70 9.13 -25.85
CA ILE A 165 10.85 8.98 -24.93
C ILE A 165 12.12 8.54 -25.67
N MET A 166 12.03 7.86 -26.83
CA MET A 166 13.24 7.40 -27.55
C MET A 166 14.16 8.54 -28.04
N THR A 167 13.72 9.81 -27.99
CA THR A 167 14.53 11.01 -28.21
C THR A 167 15.07 11.66 -26.94
N VAL A 168 14.64 11.23 -25.74
CA VAL A 168 15.10 11.74 -24.43
C VAL A 168 15.92 10.65 -23.72
N THR A 169 17.13 10.41 -24.22
CA THR A 169 18.05 9.33 -23.82
C THR A 169 18.66 9.46 -22.42
N GLU A 170 18.25 10.42 -21.58
CA GLU A 170 18.89 10.70 -20.28
C GLU A 170 17.97 10.59 -19.04
N LYS A 171 16.64 10.45 -19.21
CA LYS A 171 15.75 10.40 -18.04
C LYS A 171 15.69 8.99 -17.43
N LYS A 172 15.98 8.88 -16.14
CA LYS A 172 15.90 7.63 -15.37
C LYS A 172 14.45 7.26 -15.11
N THR A 173 14.02 6.10 -15.58
CA THR A 173 12.72 5.52 -15.20
C THR A 173 12.75 5.02 -13.76
N LEU A 174 11.83 5.51 -12.93
CA LEU A 174 11.63 5.06 -11.55
C LEU A 174 10.30 4.30 -11.45
N CYS A 175 10.32 3.11 -10.86
CA CYS A 175 9.11 2.33 -10.62
C CYS A 175 8.44 2.84 -9.34
N MET A 176 7.31 3.53 -9.47
CA MET A 176 6.49 4.07 -8.37
C MET A 176 5.11 3.39 -8.29
N ASN A 177 5.07 2.09 -8.56
CA ASN A 177 3.88 1.28 -8.31
C ASN A 177 3.68 1.07 -6.80
N PRO A 178 2.45 0.83 -6.31
CA PRO A 178 2.21 0.56 -4.89
C PRO A 178 2.73 -0.81 -4.43
N GLY A 179 3.62 -1.46 -5.21
CA GLY A 179 4.16 -2.80 -4.96
C GLY A 179 3.94 -3.79 -6.11
N PRO A 180 4.95 -4.62 -6.47
CA PRO A 180 6.31 -4.66 -5.91
C PRO A 180 7.12 -3.38 -6.19
N ILE A 181 7.66 -2.74 -5.16
CA ILE A 181 8.40 -1.46 -5.32
C ILE A 181 9.83 -1.68 -5.81
N ALA A 182 10.52 -0.60 -6.19
CA ALA A 182 11.96 -0.64 -6.41
C ALA A 182 12.70 -0.96 -5.09
N PHE A 183 13.70 -1.82 -5.16
CA PHE A 183 14.46 -2.28 -3.99
C PHE A 183 15.79 -1.52 -3.84
N GLU A 184 16.18 -1.22 -2.61
CA GLU A 184 17.51 -0.67 -2.29
C GLU A 184 18.60 -1.65 -2.74
N LYS A 185 19.74 -1.12 -3.21
CA LYS A 185 20.84 -1.95 -3.74
C LYS A 185 21.32 -2.97 -2.71
N ASP A 186 21.47 -2.55 -1.46
CA ASP A 186 21.92 -3.45 -0.40
C ASP A 186 20.94 -4.60 -0.14
N VAL A 187 19.63 -4.38 -0.32
CA VAL A 187 18.62 -5.44 -0.18
C VAL A 187 18.72 -6.43 -1.34
N LEU A 188 18.97 -5.94 -2.56
CA LEU A 188 19.24 -6.79 -3.73
C LEU A 188 20.54 -7.61 -3.56
N ASP A 189 21.60 -6.99 -3.06
CA ASP A 189 22.87 -7.68 -2.79
C ASP A 189 22.68 -8.78 -1.73
N ALA A 190 21.91 -8.49 -0.67
CA ALA A 190 21.56 -9.48 0.35
C ALA A 190 20.68 -10.61 -0.20
N PHE A 191 19.75 -10.29 -1.12
CA PHE A 191 18.91 -11.27 -1.80
C PHE A 191 19.72 -12.19 -2.71
N ALA A 192 20.77 -11.68 -3.35
CA ALA A 192 21.65 -12.42 -4.26
C ALA A 192 22.66 -13.33 -3.55
N HIS A 193 22.58 -13.48 -2.21
CA HIS A 193 23.47 -14.34 -1.45
C HIS A 193 23.39 -15.81 -1.90
N GLU A 194 24.52 -16.51 -1.92
CA GLU A 194 24.54 -17.95 -2.18
C GLU A 194 23.67 -18.71 -1.18
N GLY A 195 23.00 -19.77 -1.64
CA GLY A 195 22.07 -20.54 -0.80
C GLY A 195 22.77 -21.12 0.42
N ILE A 196 22.37 -20.66 1.61
CA ILE A 196 22.85 -21.19 2.89
C ILE A 196 21.82 -22.17 3.49
N SER A 197 22.29 -23.03 4.40
CA SER A 197 21.39 -23.91 5.14
C SER A 197 20.48 -23.10 6.07
N HIS A 198 19.20 -23.44 6.16
CA HIS A 198 18.23 -22.79 7.06
C HIS A 198 18.48 -23.11 8.55
N VAL A 199 19.43 -23.99 8.86
CA VAL A 199 19.91 -24.28 10.22
C VAL A 199 21.31 -23.69 10.48
N ASP A 200 21.83 -22.90 9.54
CA ASP A 200 23.10 -22.20 9.71
C ASP A 200 22.98 -21.11 10.81
N PRO A 201 23.95 -20.98 11.73
CA PRO A 201 23.92 -19.94 12.76
C PRO A 201 23.73 -18.51 12.22
N TYR A 202 24.22 -18.20 11.02
CA TYR A 202 24.07 -16.88 10.39
C TYR A 202 22.62 -16.56 10.00
N PHE A 203 21.83 -17.59 9.68
CA PHE A 203 20.42 -17.45 9.27
C PHE A 203 19.47 -17.17 10.45
N ILE A 204 19.86 -17.58 11.64
CA ILE A 204 18.99 -17.69 12.82
C ILE A 204 18.76 -16.32 13.51
N ASP A 205 19.66 -15.36 13.35
CA ASP A 205 19.61 -14.04 14.02
C ASP A 205 18.57 -13.05 13.45
N VAL A 206 17.67 -13.48 12.55
CA VAL A 206 16.75 -12.61 11.78
C VAL A 206 15.35 -12.45 12.41
N PHE A 207 14.94 -13.32 13.32
CA PHE A 207 13.53 -13.45 13.73
C PHE A 207 13.24 -12.86 15.12
N LEU A 208 13.17 -11.54 15.27
CA LEU A 208 12.79 -10.90 16.54
C LEU A 208 11.67 -9.87 16.35
N ALA A 209 10.62 -9.94 17.17
CA ALA A 209 9.62 -8.89 17.33
C ALA A 209 9.41 -8.59 18.83
N GLN A 210 9.15 -7.33 19.19
CA GLN A 210 9.06 -6.91 20.59
C GLN A 210 7.67 -7.15 21.22
N ASP A 211 6.59 -6.94 20.46
CA ASP A 211 5.22 -6.92 21.00
C ASP A 211 4.34 -8.14 20.64
N GLY A 212 4.94 -9.21 20.11
CA GLY A 212 4.24 -10.46 19.81
C GLY A 212 5.16 -11.55 19.27
N GLN A 213 4.59 -12.71 18.96
CA GLN A 213 5.31 -13.80 18.31
C GLN A 213 5.32 -13.56 16.78
N PRO A 214 6.48 -13.33 16.16
CA PRO A 214 6.57 -13.22 14.71
C PRO A 214 6.44 -14.60 14.06
N LEU A 215 5.74 -14.64 12.92
CA LEU A 215 5.78 -15.73 11.95
C LEU A 215 6.22 -15.14 10.61
N VAL A 216 7.31 -15.66 10.05
CA VAL A 216 7.80 -15.29 8.73
C VAL A 216 7.80 -16.54 7.86
N VAL A 217 6.87 -16.59 6.91
CA VAL A 217 6.57 -17.80 6.13
C VAL A 217 6.66 -17.49 4.64
N THR A 218 7.09 -18.46 3.84
CA THR A 218 7.13 -18.32 2.39
C THR A 218 5.70 -18.19 1.84
N GLY A 219 5.39 -17.07 1.18
CA GLY A 219 4.07 -16.77 0.64
C GLY A 219 3.88 -15.29 0.31
N SER A 220 2.73 -14.90 -0.20
CA SER A 220 2.39 -13.48 -0.39
C SER A 220 1.69 -12.91 0.86
N GLY A 221 1.45 -11.59 0.89
CA GLY A 221 0.62 -10.97 1.93
C GLY A 221 -0.75 -11.64 2.10
N THR A 222 -1.35 -12.15 1.01
CA THR A 222 -2.62 -12.89 1.03
C THR A 222 -2.57 -14.14 1.91
N LEU A 223 -1.44 -14.86 1.93
CA LEU A 223 -1.28 -16.03 2.81
C LEU A 223 -1.51 -15.68 4.29
N GLY A 224 -1.25 -14.42 4.69
CA GLY A 224 -1.52 -13.96 6.03
C GLY A 224 -2.99 -14.10 6.41
N TRP A 225 -3.90 -13.85 5.46
CA TRP A 225 -5.34 -14.04 5.67
C TRP A 225 -5.73 -15.50 5.77
N ASP A 226 -5.22 -16.37 4.90
CA ASP A 226 -5.42 -17.82 4.99
C ASP A 226 -4.95 -18.37 6.35
N MET A 227 -3.81 -17.87 6.83
CA MET A 227 -3.27 -18.22 8.15
C MET A 227 -4.16 -17.68 9.28
N VAL A 228 -4.62 -16.43 9.23
CA VAL A 228 -5.56 -15.91 10.24
C VAL A 228 -6.86 -16.72 10.26
N ALA A 229 -7.50 -16.90 9.10
CA ALA A 229 -8.79 -17.57 9.00
C ALA A 229 -8.72 -19.04 9.43
N SER A 230 -7.67 -19.76 9.04
CA SER A 230 -7.52 -21.18 9.40
C SER A 230 -7.16 -21.42 10.88
N ASN A 231 -6.63 -20.41 11.58
CA ASN A 231 -6.21 -20.55 12.98
C ASN A 231 -7.12 -19.88 13.99
N LEU A 232 -7.91 -18.88 13.58
CA LEU A 232 -8.74 -18.09 14.49
C LEU A 232 -10.25 -18.22 14.24
N LEU A 233 -10.69 -18.90 13.19
CA LEU A 233 -12.11 -19.04 12.85
C LEU A 233 -12.59 -20.49 12.85
N GLU A 234 -13.80 -20.71 13.37
CA GLU A 234 -14.60 -21.91 13.21
C GLU A 234 -15.88 -21.65 12.41
N ALA A 235 -16.50 -22.74 11.93
CA ALA A 235 -17.77 -22.62 11.22
C ALA A 235 -18.85 -22.15 12.21
N GLY A 236 -19.45 -20.99 11.96
CA GLY A 236 -20.45 -20.38 12.83
C GLY A 236 -19.93 -19.25 13.71
N ASP A 237 -18.64 -18.91 13.64
CA ASP A 237 -18.12 -17.68 14.27
C ASP A 237 -18.60 -16.44 13.51
N ASP A 238 -18.86 -15.37 14.26
CA ASP A 238 -19.24 -14.07 13.71
C ASP A 238 -17.98 -13.27 13.34
N VAL A 239 -17.95 -12.76 12.11
CA VAL A 239 -16.84 -11.94 11.60
C VAL A 239 -17.36 -10.61 11.11
N LEU A 240 -16.87 -9.51 11.70
CA LEU A 240 -17.12 -8.16 11.21
C LEU A 240 -15.92 -7.70 10.40
N VAL A 241 -16.14 -7.44 9.11
CA VAL A 241 -15.13 -6.90 8.20
C VAL A 241 -15.40 -5.41 8.01
N ILE A 242 -14.49 -4.57 8.48
CA ILE A 242 -14.54 -3.12 8.23
C ILE A 242 -13.93 -2.87 6.86
N ASN A 243 -14.79 -2.76 5.85
CA ASN A 243 -14.37 -2.46 4.50
C ASN A 243 -14.37 -0.94 4.27
N THR A 244 -13.20 -0.38 3.95
CA THR A 244 -13.01 1.05 3.69
C THR A 244 -12.78 1.40 2.21
N GLY A 245 -12.83 0.42 1.28
CA GLY A 245 -12.69 0.64 -0.17
C GLY A 245 -13.55 -0.29 -1.04
N ARG A 246 -13.60 -0.07 -2.37
CA ARG A 246 -14.32 -0.99 -3.29
C ARG A 246 -13.42 -2.15 -3.74
N PRO A 247 -13.92 -3.40 -3.75
CA PRO A 247 -13.15 -4.55 -4.22
C PRO A 247 -13.10 -4.62 -5.75
N PHE A 248 -11.90 -4.69 -6.32
CA PHE A 248 -11.71 -5.30 -7.63
C PHE A 248 -11.67 -6.82 -7.40
N ILE A 249 -12.85 -7.47 -7.40
CA ILE A 249 -13.18 -8.91 -7.60
C ILE A 249 -14.35 -9.33 -6.68
N PRO A 250 -15.41 -10.03 -7.17
CA PRO A 250 -16.63 -10.28 -6.40
C PRO A 250 -16.59 -11.44 -5.40
N SER A 251 -15.46 -12.14 -5.21
CA SER A 251 -15.47 -13.42 -4.44
C SER A 251 -14.15 -13.81 -3.78
N PHE A 252 -13.18 -12.91 -3.71
CA PHE A 252 -11.92 -13.18 -3.02
C PHE A 252 -11.50 -11.95 -2.22
N LEU A 253 -11.10 -12.20 -0.97
CA LEU A 253 -10.43 -11.25 -0.09
C LEU A 253 -9.04 -10.96 -0.68
N LEU A 254 -9.00 -10.13 -1.73
CA LEU A 254 -7.78 -9.76 -2.42
C LEU A 254 -7.47 -8.28 -2.17
N CYS A 255 -6.26 -8.08 -1.64
CA CYS A 255 -5.66 -6.82 -1.27
C CYS A 255 -5.38 -5.95 -2.50
N LEU A 256 -6.21 -4.94 -2.74
CA LEU A 256 -5.79 -3.67 -3.34
C LEU A 256 -6.52 -2.52 -2.62
N PRO A 257 -6.04 -2.07 -1.45
CA PRO A 257 -6.45 -0.78 -0.92
C PRO A 257 -5.46 0.26 -1.45
N TYR A 258 -5.83 0.91 -2.54
CA TYR A 258 -5.18 2.15 -2.90
C TYR A 258 -5.65 3.24 -1.94
N LEU A 259 -4.68 3.78 -1.19
CA LEU A 259 -4.56 5.20 -0.91
C LEU A 259 -5.66 5.87 -0.07
N MET A 260 -5.80 5.55 1.22
CA MET A 260 -6.43 6.45 2.19
C MET A 260 -5.95 6.28 3.64
N THR A 261 -5.62 7.37 4.34
CA THR A 261 -5.22 7.58 5.75
C THR A 261 -5.54 6.52 6.84
N TYR A 262 -4.58 6.34 7.77
CA TYR A 262 -4.64 5.68 9.09
C TYR A 262 -5.60 6.33 10.13
N LEU A 263 -6.62 7.06 9.66
CA LEU A 263 -7.64 7.65 10.52
C LEU A 263 -8.60 6.53 10.97
N GLY A 264 -8.18 5.79 12.00
CA GLY A 264 -9.11 5.08 12.85
C GLY A 264 -8.69 3.71 13.37
N VAL A 265 -7.52 3.12 13.09
CA VAL A 265 -7.22 1.78 13.66
C VAL A 265 -7.29 1.81 15.19
N ALA A 266 -6.73 2.84 15.83
CA ALA A 266 -6.84 3.05 17.27
C ALA A 266 -8.30 3.27 17.70
N ASP A 267 -9.06 4.10 16.99
CA ASP A 267 -10.45 4.45 17.33
C ASP A 267 -11.42 3.28 17.11
N TYR A 268 -11.27 2.56 15.99
CA TYR A 268 -12.00 1.34 15.67
C TYR A 268 -11.69 0.28 16.72
N THR A 269 -10.41 0.04 17.03
CA THR A 269 -10.05 -0.93 18.07
C THR A 269 -10.64 -0.53 19.42
N ALA A 270 -10.59 0.75 19.80
CA ALA A 270 -11.20 1.25 21.03
C ALA A 270 -12.73 1.05 21.04
N ALA A 271 -13.42 1.37 19.94
CA ALA A 271 -14.86 1.19 19.80
C ALA A 271 -15.28 -0.29 19.81
N ILE A 272 -14.54 -1.15 19.09
CA ILE A 272 -14.72 -2.61 19.10
C ILE A 272 -14.52 -3.14 20.51
N ARG A 273 -13.43 -2.74 21.18
CA ARG A 273 -13.13 -3.20 22.53
C ARG A 273 -14.18 -2.76 23.55
N ALA A 274 -14.75 -1.57 23.39
CA ALA A 274 -15.85 -1.10 24.23
C ALA A 274 -17.15 -1.90 24.00
N ALA A 275 -17.44 -2.30 22.77
CA ALA A 275 -18.66 -3.04 22.43
C ALA A 275 -18.55 -4.56 22.65
N GLN A 276 -17.36 -5.12 22.42
CA GLN A 276 -17.05 -6.55 22.47
C GLN A 276 -15.65 -6.75 23.10
N PRO A 277 -15.57 -6.80 24.45
CA PRO A 277 -14.30 -6.87 25.20
C PRO A 277 -13.40 -8.07 24.89
N ASP A 278 -13.95 -9.13 24.31
CA ASP A 278 -13.23 -10.37 23.98
C ASP A 278 -12.97 -10.57 22.48
N ALA A 279 -13.49 -9.69 21.61
CA ALA A 279 -13.28 -9.81 20.17
C ALA A 279 -11.80 -9.67 19.80
N LEU A 280 -11.32 -10.48 18.86
CA LEU A 280 -9.97 -10.33 18.32
C LEU A 280 -9.96 -9.25 17.24
N VAL A 281 -8.92 -8.41 17.24
CA VAL A 281 -8.71 -7.37 16.23
C VAL A 281 -7.52 -7.73 15.35
N ILE A 282 -7.79 -8.06 14.09
CA ILE A 282 -6.77 -8.35 13.08
C ILE A 282 -6.64 -7.16 12.13
N VAL A 283 -5.41 -6.76 11.85
CA VAL A 283 -5.04 -5.65 10.97
C VAL A 283 -4.24 -6.17 9.78
N ASP A 284 -4.75 -5.96 8.57
CA ASP A 284 -3.94 -6.07 7.35
C ASP A 284 -3.15 -4.79 7.12
N SER A 285 -1.84 -4.96 7.18
CA SER A 285 -0.83 -3.92 6.99
C SER A 285 0.08 -4.21 5.80
N VAL A 286 -0.36 -5.03 4.83
CA VAL A 286 0.42 -5.36 3.63
C VAL A 286 0.96 -4.10 2.96
N CYS A 287 0.12 -3.09 2.74
CA CYS A 287 0.52 -1.83 2.12
C CYS A 287 0.92 -0.74 3.13
N ALA A 288 1.08 -1.06 4.42
CA ALA A 288 1.25 -0.06 5.48
C ALA A 288 2.51 -0.25 6.34
N LEU A 289 2.84 -1.48 6.73
CA LEU A 289 3.93 -1.71 7.69
C LEU A 289 5.27 -1.28 7.10
N GLY A 290 5.95 -0.36 7.81
CA GLY A 290 7.23 0.21 7.40
C GLY A 290 7.11 1.58 6.70
N GLY A 291 5.92 1.92 6.20
CA GLY A 291 5.62 3.24 5.63
C GLY A 291 4.78 4.12 6.56
N GLU A 292 3.96 3.50 7.42
CA GLU A 292 3.05 4.17 8.34
C GLU A 292 3.25 3.71 9.79
N GLU A 293 2.81 4.53 10.74
CA GLU A 293 2.84 4.18 12.15
C GLU A 293 1.84 3.06 12.46
N LEU A 294 2.30 2.01 13.14
CA LEU A 294 1.47 0.92 13.64
C LEU A 294 1.91 0.53 15.05
N ARG A 295 1.07 0.83 16.05
CA ARG A 295 1.39 0.53 17.46
C ARG A 295 0.53 -0.61 17.97
N MET A 296 0.93 -1.85 17.74
CA MET A 296 0.12 -3.03 18.07
C MET A 296 -0.27 -3.07 19.55
N LYS A 297 0.70 -2.81 20.44
CA LYS A 297 0.45 -2.82 21.88
C LYS A 297 -0.41 -1.67 22.35
N ALA A 298 -0.09 -0.45 21.91
CA ALA A 298 -0.78 0.76 22.35
C ALA A 298 -2.23 0.81 21.84
N TRP A 299 -2.50 0.25 20.66
CA TRP A 299 -3.82 0.25 20.04
C TRP A 299 -4.62 -1.04 20.33
N ASP A 300 -4.14 -1.94 21.18
CA ASP A 300 -4.78 -3.24 21.51
C ASP A 300 -5.10 -4.14 20.29
N VAL A 301 -4.28 -4.09 19.24
CA VAL A 301 -4.39 -4.95 18.05
C VAL A 301 -3.81 -6.34 18.34
N ASP A 302 -4.52 -7.41 17.97
CA ASP A 302 -4.13 -8.80 18.28
C ASP A 302 -3.19 -9.43 17.27
N VAL A 303 -3.46 -9.19 15.99
CA VAL A 303 -2.71 -9.77 14.89
C VAL A 303 -2.47 -8.69 13.86
N VAL A 304 -1.24 -8.59 13.41
CA VAL A 304 -0.87 -7.81 12.23
C VAL A 304 -0.34 -8.77 11.18
N LEU A 305 -0.80 -8.63 9.95
CA LEU A 305 -0.27 -9.35 8.80
C LEU A 305 0.23 -8.37 7.74
N THR A 306 1.27 -8.76 7.00
CA THR A 306 1.89 -7.93 5.96
C THR A 306 2.64 -8.80 4.93
N GLY A 307 3.20 -8.17 3.89
CA GLY A 307 4.00 -8.81 2.85
C GLY A 307 5.33 -8.09 2.62
N SER A 308 6.31 -8.79 2.05
CA SER A 308 7.67 -8.28 1.84
C SER A 308 7.79 -7.14 0.81
N GLN A 309 6.96 -7.15 -0.23
CA GLN A 309 7.13 -6.37 -1.46
C GLN A 309 6.50 -4.97 -1.50
N LYS A 310 6.05 -4.48 -0.35
CA LYS A 310 5.40 -3.18 -0.21
C LYS A 310 6.37 -2.22 0.47
N CYS A 311 5.97 -1.55 1.54
CA CYS A 311 6.82 -0.60 2.26
C CYS A 311 8.07 -1.24 2.88
N LEU A 312 8.08 -2.57 3.06
CA LEU A 312 9.27 -3.32 3.48
C LEU A 312 10.34 -3.45 2.38
N GLY A 313 10.06 -3.11 1.12
CA GLY A 313 11.10 -3.03 0.08
C GLY A 313 11.94 -4.30 -0.12
N VAL A 314 11.35 -5.48 0.10
CA VAL A 314 11.99 -6.78 -0.10
C VAL A 314 11.28 -7.51 -1.24
N PRO A 315 11.97 -8.32 -2.07
CA PRO A 315 11.31 -9.10 -3.12
C PRO A 315 10.08 -9.88 -2.64
N ALA A 316 9.06 -9.98 -3.49
CA ALA A 316 7.82 -10.69 -3.16
C ALA A 316 8.10 -12.16 -2.86
N GLY A 317 7.53 -12.67 -1.76
CA GLY A 317 7.68 -14.08 -1.38
C GLY A 317 7.65 -14.38 0.11
N LEU A 318 7.51 -13.37 0.99
CA LEU A 318 7.24 -13.59 2.42
C LEU A 318 5.87 -13.06 2.84
N SER A 319 5.18 -13.89 3.62
CA SER A 319 4.06 -13.52 4.47
C SER A 319 4.58 -13.36 5.88
N ILE A 320 4.32 -12.20 6.48
CA ILE A 320 4.83 -11.86 7.81
C ILE A 320 3.62 -11.57 8.69
N LEU A 321 3.56 -12.23 9.85
CA LEU A 321 2.55 -11.99 10.86
C LEU A 321 3.21 -11.71 12.21
N VAL A 322 2.60 -10.87 13.01
CA VAL A 322 2.91 -10.73 14.45
C VAL A 322 1.65 -11.00 15.24
N ILE A 323 1.74 -11.96 16.15
CA ILE A 323 0.59 -12.50 16.87
C ILE A 323 0.77 -12.26 18.37
N ARG A 324 -0.21 -11.60 18.99
CA ARG A 324 -0.20 -11.32 20.43
C ARG A 324 -0.78 -12.47 21.26
N PRO A 325 -0.50 -12.50 22.58
CA PRO A 325 -0.91 -13.61 23.45
C PRO A 325 -2.41 -13.92 23.46
N ARG A 326 -3.30 -12.94 23.26
CA ARG A 326 -4.75 -13.16 23.24
C ARG A 326 -5.18 -14.01 22.03
N ALA A 327 -4.67 -13.71 20.83
CA ALA A 327 -4.90 -14.52 19.65
C ALA A 327 -4.25 -15.92 19.75
N LEU A 328 -3.05 -16.04 20.31
CA LEU A 328 -2.41 -17.34 20.53
C LEU A 328 -3.23 -18.26 21.43
N LYS A 329 -3.81 -17.72 22.52
CA LYS A 329 -4.71 -18.47 23.42
C LYS A 329 -5.99 -18.94 22.72
N VAL A 330 -6.50 -18.17 21.76
CA VAL A 330 -7.65 -18.60 20.93
C VAL A 330 -7.21 -19.74 20.02
N HIS A 331 -6.11 -19.59 19.29
CA HIS A 331 -5.56 -20.65 18.43
C HIS A 331 -5.32 -21.96 19.21
N GLU A 332 -4.74 -21.90 20.41
CA GLU A 332 -4.52 -23.08 21.28
C GLU A 332 -5.82 -23.83 21.62
N LYS A 333 -6.96 -23.13 21.67
CA LYS A 333 -8.27 -23.76 21.91
C LYS A 333 -8.84 -24.38 20.63
N LEU A 334 -8.65 -23.73 19.48
CA LEU A 334 -9.23 -24.14 18.19
C LEU A 334 -8.38 -25.20 17.46
N SER A 335 -7.08 -25.31 17.76
CA SER A 335 -6.12 -26.15 17.01
C SER A 335 -6.47 -27.64 16.99
N ALA A 336 -7.34 -28.12 17.87
CA ALA A 336 -7.78 -29.52 17.92
C ALA A 336 -8.83 -29.89 16.85
N ALA A 337 -9.50 -28.91 16.22
CA ALA A 337 -10.74 -29.14 15.48
C ALA A 337 -10.61 -29.29 13.95
N LYS A 338 -9.47 -28.92 13.33
CA LYS A 338 -9.33 -28.87 11.87
C LYS A 338 -7.99 -29.41 11.36
N PRO A 339 -7.95 -30.25 10.31
CA PRO A 339 -6.71 -30.63 9.66
C PRO A 339 -6.19 -29.44 8.83
N LYS A 340 -5.12 -28.82 9.31
CA LYS A 340 -4.36 -27.76 8.64
C LYS A 340 -2.89 -28.17 8.64
N TYR A 341 -2.17 -27.84 7.57
CA TYR A 341 -0.76 -28.22 7.44
C TYR A 341 0.12 -26.99 7.31
N TYR A 342 0.24 -26.44 6.10
CA TYR A 342 1.13 -25.30 5.84
C TYR A 342 0.67 -24.02 6.55
N CYS A 343 -0.64 -23.75 6.60
CA CYS A 343 -1.17 -22.56 7.29
C CYS A 343 -1.26 -22.72 8.81
N ASP A 344 -0.96 -23.90 9.39
CA ASP A 344 -1.11 -24.13 10.83
C ASP A 344 -0.05 -23.38 11.64
N TRP A 345 -0.49 -22.46 12.50
CA TRP A 345 0.40 -21.76 13.41
C TRP A 345 1.14 -22.72 14.34
N THR A 346 0.54 -23.85 14.74
CA THR A 346 1.19 -24.83 15.62
C THR A 346 2.52 -25.33 15.04
N ASN A 347 2.52 -25.63 13.74
CA ASN A 347 3.71 -26.10 13.03
C ASN A 347 4.78 -25.01 12.97
N TRP A 348 4.40 -23.76 12.66
CA TRP A 348 5.34 -22.65 12.53
C TRP A 348 5.83 -22.07 13.85
N LEU A 349 5.00 -22.00 14.89
CA LEU A 349 5.34 -21.44 16.19
C LEU A 349 6.50 -22.18 16.84
N ALA A 350 6.53 -23.51 16.72
CA ALA A 350 7.66 -24.31 17.21
C ALA A 350 8.97 -23.95 16.51
N ILE A 351 8.92 -23.72 15.19
CA ILE A 351 10.08 -23.35 14.39
C ILE A 351 10.57 -21.95 14.75
N MET A 352 9.67 -20.96 14.78
CA MET A 352 10.04 -19.56 15.07
C MET A 352 10.62 -19.41 16.48
N LYS A 353 10.03 -20.05 17.49
CA LYS A 353 10.58 -20.08 18.86
C LYS A 353 11.96 -20.75 18.93
N ASN A 354 12.19 -21.78 18.12
CA ASN A 354 13.49 -22.42 18.07
C ASN A 354 14.52 -21.54 17.38
N TYR A 355 14.19 -20.87 16.28
CA TYR A 355 15.06 -19.89 15.65
C TYR A 355 15.39 -18.72 16.60
N GLU A 356 14.40 -18.15 17.29
CA GLU A 356 14.63 -17.14 18.35
C GLU A 356 15.59 -17.63 19.44
N ALA A 357 15.46 -18.89 19.85
CA ALA A 357 16.32 -19.54 20.84
C ALA A 357 17.67 -20.01 20.29
N ARG A 358 17.99 -19.69 19.02
CA ARG A 358 19.16 -20.15 18.29
C ARG A 358 19.33 -21.66 18.20
N ARG A 359 18.22 -22.37 18.06
CA ARG A 359 18.17 -23.83 17.90
C ARG A 359 17.71 -24.19 16.50
N PRO A 360 18.41 -25.13 15.83
CA PRO A 360 17.97 -25.61 14.52
C PRO A 360 16.62 -26.32 14.65
N SER A 361 15.72 -26.06 13.72
CA SER A 361 14.40 -26.68 13.67
C SER A 361 13.89 -26.68 12.24
N TYR A 362 13.03 -27.64 11.91
CA TYR A 362 12.54 -27.81 10.54
C TYR A 362 11.05 -28.20 10.52
N PHE A 363 10.31 -27.52 9.65
CA PHE A 363 8.94 -27.88 9.26
C PHE A 363 8.82 -27.83 7.73
N ALA A 364 9.06 -26.65 7.17
CA ALA A 364 9.18 -26.41 5.74
C ALA A 364 10.38 -25.50 5.49
N THR A 365 11.09 -25.71 4.38
CA THR A 365 12.26 -24.90 4.02
C THR A 365 11.84 -23.42 3.87
N PRO A 366 12.36 -22.51 4.72
CA PRO A 366 12.07 -21.09 4.57
C PRO A 366 12.75 -20.54 3.31
N ALA A 367 12.20 -19.48 2.73
CA ALA A 367 12.83 -18.77 1.62
C ALA A 367 14.08 -18.00 2.11
N VAL A 368 15.21 -18.70 2.14
CA VAL A 368 16.46 -18.22 2.79
C VAL A 368 16.88 -16.84 2.26
N ASN A 369 16.95 -16.68 0.94
CA ASN A 369 17.34 -15.43 0.29
C ASN A 369 16.39 -14.27 0.63
N HIS A 370 15.09 -14.54 0.68
CA HIS A 370 14.10 -13.53 1.08
C HIS A 370 14.27 -13.12 2.54
N VAL A 371 14.54 -14.07 3.44
CA VAL A 371 14.75 -13.78 4.87
C VAL A 371 16.04 -12.98 5.08
N LEU A 372 17.11 -13.26 4.33
CA LEU A 372 18.34 -12.45 4.37
C LEU A 372 18.11 -11.02 3.87
N ALA A 373 17.37 -10.87 2.78
CA ALA A 373 16.97 -9.56 2.26
C ALA A 373 16.09 -8.80 3.27
N LEU A 374 15.16 -9.50 3.93
CA LEU A 374 14.33 -8.96 5.00
C LEU A 374 15.20 -8.49 6.17
N HIS A 375 16.15 -9.30 6.64
CA HIS A 375 17.09 -8.92 7.70
C HIS A 375 17.84 -7.63 7.39
N LYS A 376 18.30 -7.49 6.15
CA LYS A 376 19.02 -6.29 5.73
C LYS A 376 18.11 -5.06 5.81
N CYS A 377 16.88 -5.17 5.31
CA CYS A 377 15.91 -4.10 5.41
C CYS A 377 15.54 -3.76 6.86
N THR A 378 15.26 -4.77 7.70
CA THR A 378 14.82 -4.56 9.09
C THR A 378 15.95 -4.10 10.02
N LYS A 379 17.22 -4.37 9.70
CA LYS A 379 18.38 -3.82 10.42
C LYS A 379 18.56 -2.32 10.19
N ASP A 380 18.33 -1.86 8.96
CA ASP A 380 18.47 -0.46 8.60
C ASP A 380 17.23 0.34 9.06
N LEU A 381 16.08 -0.32 9.20
CA LEU A 381 14.91 0.19 9.89
C LEU A 381 15.09 0.06 11.42
N ALA A 382 15.63 1.09 12.08
CA ALA A 382 15.56 1.26 13.54
C ALA A 382 14.11 1.28 14.13
N THR A 383 13.13 1.06 13.25
CA THR A 383 11.69 1.27 13.37
C THR A 383 10.86 -0.01 13.40
N PHE A 384 11.46 -1.22 13.52
CA PHE A 384 10.72 -2.42 13.95
C PHE A 384 10.37 -2.35 15.45
N ARG A 385 9.74 -1.25 15.86
CA ARG A 385 9.00 -1.10 17.12
C ARG A 385 7.54 -1.34 16.81
N ILE A 386 7.21 -2.60 16.58
CA ILE A 386 5.82 -3.07 16.67
C ILE A 386 5.42 -3.06 18.14
#